data_AF-A0A6G2VMA0-F1
#
_entry.id   AF-A0A6G2VMA0-F1
#
_cell.length_a   1.000
_cell.length_b   1.000
_cell.length_c   1.000
_cell.angle_alpha   90.00
_cell.angle_beta   90.00
_cell.angle_gamma   90.00
#
_symmetry.space_group_name_H-M   'P 1'
#
loop_
_entity.id
_entity.type
_entity.pdbx_description
1 polymer ?
#
loop_
_entity_poly.entity_id
_entity_poly.type
_entity_poly.pdbx_seq_one_letter_code
_entity_poly.pdbx_strand_id
1 'polypeptide(L)'
;MLHKTAGRLTVLASTALMLVGAVNVGAAQAQAPGGPITYSIDFSNPRESDDNNLPEPYGQVVVRAPWDQQTALWEHPDRDINTPTLPRYPLYGGAEHRFVPHPVAEVCAFVGEDDTGINEDDVLADGCLPYTGPGHYTISAEGGSVTVTVYHLG
;
A
#
# COMPACT_ATOMS: atom_id res chain seq x y z
N MET A 1 -61.63 50.27 44.21
CA MET A 1 -61.14 49.26 43.24
C MET A 1 -59.69 48.93 43.66
N LEU A 2 -59.47 47.76 44.30
CA LEU A 2 -58.71 46.59 43.79
C LEU A 2 -57.22 46.94 43.48
N HIS A 3 -56.14 46.28 43.94
CA HIS A 3 -55.85 45.08 44.74
C HIS A 3 -54.37 45.13 45.20
N LYS A 4 -54.02 44.48 46.33
CA LYS A 4 -52.67 44.07 46.75
C LYS A 4 -52.09 42.98 45.84
N THR A 5 -50.77 42.88 45.65
CA THR A 5 -50.00 41.61 45.86
C THR A 5 -48.47 41.78 45.82
N ALA A 6 -47.78 40.97 46.63
CA ALA A 6 -46.34 40.79 46.73
C ALA A 6 -45.90 39.46 46.06
N GLY A 7 -44.62 39.31 45.72
CA GLY A 7 -43.98 38.01 45.39
C GLY A 7 -42.47 38.20 45.21
N ARG A 8 -41.63 37.82 46.18
CA ARG A 8 -41.02 36.51 46.48
C ARG A 8 -39.87 36.11 45.52
N LEU A 9 -38.66 36.14 46.07
CA LEU A 9 -37.41 35.55 45.59
C LEU A 9 -37.50 34.02 45.59
N THR A 10 -36.91 33.36 44.59
CA THR A 10 -36.65 31.92 44.59
C THR A 10 -35.23 31.65 44.11
N VAL A 11 -34.41 31.05 44.97
CA VAL A 11 -33.10 30.47 44.65
C VAL A 11 -33.32 29.04 44.18
N LEU A 12 -32.72 28.66 43.05
CA LEU A 12 -32.58 27.27 42.65
C LEU A 12 -31.09 26.90 42.68
N ALA A 13 -30.73 26.06 43.63
CA ALA A 13 -29.48 25.32 43.62
C ALA A 13 -29.68 24.06 42.77
N SER A 14 -28.74 23.75 41.88
CA SER A 14 -28.68 22.46 41.20
C SER A 14 -27.27 21.92 41.30
N THR A 15 -27.14 20.85 42.07
CA THR A 15 -25.95 20.02 42.22
C THR A 15 -25.69 19.27 40.91
N ALA A 16 -24.53 19.52 40.29
CA ALA A 16 -24.04 18.71 39.18
C ALA A 16 -23.22 17.53 39.75
N LEU A 17 -23.71 16.30 39.52
CA LEU A 17 -23.01 15.06 39.80
C LEU A 17 -22.07 14.76 38.61
N MET A 18 -20.76 14.93 38.79
CA MET A 18 -19.77 14.56 37.78
C MET A 18 -19.44 13.06 37.90
N LEU A 19 -19.92 12.25 36.96
CA LEU A 19 -19.44 10.87 36.79
C LEU A 19 -18.03 10.91 36.17
N VAL A 20 -17.03 10.50 36.93
CA VAL A 20 -15.65 10.33 36.45
C VAL A 20 -15.54 8.94 35.83
N GLY A 21 -15.80 8.83 34.53
CA GLY A 21 -15.51 7.63 33.75
C GLY A 21 -14.04 7.61 33.36
N ALA A 22 -13.24 6.78 34.02
CA ALA A 22 -11.87 6.49 33.60
C ALA A 22 -11.91 5.71 32.27
N VAL A 23 -11.79 6.41 31.16
CA VAL A 23 -11.49 5.80 29.87
C VAL A 23 -10.00 5.46 29.84
N ASN A 24 -9.69 4.16 29.80
CA ASN A 24 -8.37 3.66 29.41
C ASN A 24 -8.09 4.14 27.98
N VAL A 25 -7.47 5.30 27.86
CA VAL A 25 -6.82 5.73 26.61
C VAL A 25 -5.60 4.85 26.43
N GLY A 26 -5.78 3.71 25.76
CA GLY A 26 -4.67 2.98 25.16
C GLY A 26 -3.88 3.98 24.32
N ALA A 27 -2.56 4.03 24.54
CA ALA A 27 -1.69 4.94 23.81
C ALA A 27 -1.89 4.72 22.31
N ALA A 28 -2.50 5.69 21.63
CA ALA A 28 -2.48 5.75 20.18
C ALA A 28 -1.01 5.94 19.78
N GLN A 29 -0.35 4.85 19.40
CA GLN A 29 0.95 4.97 18.76
C GLN A 29 0.73 5.79 17.49
N ALA A 30 1.30 6.99 17.45
CA ALA A 30 1.32 7.78 16.23
C ALA A 30 2.01 6.93 15.16
N GLN A 31 1.27 6.45 14.16
CA GLN A 31 1.86 5.78 13.01
C GLN A 31 2.88 6.75 12.41
N ALA A 32 4.09 6.23 12.18
CA ALA A 32 5.13 7.01 11.54
C ALA A 32 4.57 7.58 10.22
N PRO A 33 4.81 8.86 9.92
CA PRO A 33 4.50 9.38 8.60
C PRO A 33 5.21 8.53 7.56
N GLY A 34 4.64 8.45 6.36
CA GLY A 34 5.37 7.85 5.23
C GLY A 34 6.67 8.61 4.93
N GLY A 35 7.45 8.12 3.99
CA GLY A 35 8.75 8.71 3.69
C GLY A 35 9.40 8.19 2.41
N PRO A 36 10.64 8.62 2.10
CA PRO A 36 11.42 8.06 1.01
C PRO A 36 11.59 6.55 1.12
N ILE A 37 11.22 5.84 0.05
CA ILE A 37 11.51 4.43 -0.17
C ILE A 37 12.61 4.29 -1.24
N THR A 38 13.54 3.37 -1.01
CA THR A 38 14.56 2.95 -1.99
C THR A 38 14.35 1.48 -2.30
N TYR A 39 14.17 1.12 -3.57
CA TYR A 39 13.74 -0.22 -3.95
C TYR A 39 14.22 -0.67 -5.34
N SER A 40 14.17 -1.96 -5.60
CA SER A 40 14.21 -2.54 -6.96
C SER A 40 13.16 -3.63 -7.09
N ILE A 41 12.82 -4.00 -8.31
CA ILE A 41 11.83 -5.03 -8.62
C ILE A 41 12.46 -5.96 -9.64
N ASP A 42 12.47 -7.26 -9.36
CA ASP A 42 12.86 -8.30 -10.32
C ASP A 42 11.61 -9.08 -10.75
N PHE A 43 11.46 -9.28 -12.05
CA PHE A 43 10.35 -10.02 -12.66
C PHE A 43 10.89 -11.35 -13.17
N SER A 44 10.17 -12.44 -12.92
CA SER A 44 10.59 -13.78 -13.31
C SER A 44 9.41 -14.54 -13.90
N ASN A 45 9.54 -14.90 -15.18
CA ASN A 45 8.69 -15.86 -15.86
C ASN A 45 9.53 -17.12 -16.23
N PRO A 46 9.46 -18.23 -15.46
CA PRO A 46 10.16 -19.47 -15.81
C PRO A 46 9.54 -20.22 -17.01
N ARG A 47 8.34 -19.82 -17.46
CA ARG A 47 7.63 -20.40 -18.61
C ARG A 47 7.88 -19.63 -19.90
N GLU A 48 8.58 -18.49 -19.80
CA GLU A 48 8.96 -17.65 -20.92
C GLU A 48 9.58 -18.47 -22.04
N SER A 49 9.04 -18.31 -23.25
CA SER A 49 9.41 -19.15 -24.38
C SER A 49 9.52 -18.40 -25.71
N ASP A 50 9.50 -17.07 -25.64
CA ASP A 50 9.72 -16.19 -26.78
C ASP A 50 11.20 -16.16 -27.24
N ASP A 51 11.50 -15.26 -28.19
CA ASP A 51 12.82 -15.15 -28.83
C ASP A 51 13.96 -14.75 -27.87
N ASN A 52 13.65 -14.09 -26.75
CA ASN A 52 14.65 -13.53 -25.85
C ASN A 52 14.67 -14.17 -24.45
N ASN A 53 13.64 -14.95 -24.10
CA ASN A 53 13.47 -15.65 -22.83
C ASN A 53 13.52 -14.70 -21.60
N LEU A 54 13.03 -13.47 -21.75
CA LEU A 54 12.92 -12.48 -20.68
C LEU A 54 11.46 -12.02 -20.58
N PRO A 55 10.97 -11.74 -19.36
CA PRO A 55 9.56 -11.44 -19.15
C PRO A 55 9.17 -10.08 -19.74
N GLU A 56 7.90 -9.98 -20.16
CA GLU A 56 7.27 -8.78 -20.67
C GLU A 56 6.16 -8.30 -19.71
N PRO A 57 6.53 -7.84 -18.49
CA PRO A 57 5.55 -7.61 -17.44
C PRO A 57 4.70 -6.37 -17.70
N TYR A 58 3.41 -6.48 -17.38
CA TYR A 58 2.48 -5.36 -17.28
C TYR A 58 1.66 -5.42 -15.97
N GLY A 59 1.04 -4.31 -15.59
CA GLY A 59 0.28 -4.17 -14.36
C GLY A 59 0.92 -3.19 -13.39
N GLN A 60 0.96 -3.53 -12.10
CA GLN A 60 1.46 -2.63 -11.08
C GLN A 60 2.11 -3.33 -9.88
N VAL A 61 3.09 -2.63 -9.30
CA VAL A 61 3.65 -2.92 -7.99
C VAL A 61 3.39 -1.72 -7.09
N VAL A 62 2.75 -1.94 -5.94
CA VAL A 62 2.31 -0.88 -5.04
C VAL A 62 2.71 -1.18 -3.60
N VAL A 63 2.89 -0.13 -2.81
CA VAL A 63 2.89 -0.22 -1.35
C VAL A 63 1.58 0.33 -0.80
N ARG A 64 1.04 -0.31 0.23
CA ARG A 64 -0.27 0.06 0.81
C ARG A 64 -0.15 0.45 2.28
N ALA A 65 -0.98 1.40 2.68
CA ALA A 65 -1.23 1.73 4.08
C ALA A 65 -2.21 0.71 4.71
N PRO A 66 -2.31 0.66 6.06
CA PRO A 66 -3.33 -0.14 6.74
C PRO A 66 -4.79 0.22 6.41
N TRP A 67 -5.01 1.36 5.74
CA TRP A 67 -6.32 1.88 5.33
C TRP A 67 -6.45 1.94 3.80
N ASP A 68 -5.74 1.07 3.09
CA ASP A 68 -5.80 0.86 1.63
C ASP A 68 -5.38 2.03 0.74
N GLN A 69 -4.87 3.12 1.31
CA GLN A 69 -4.17 4.14 0.52
C GLN A 69 -2.92 3.53 -0.11
N GLN A 70 -2.69 3.79 -1.41
CA GLN A 70 -1.63 3.14 -2.19
C GLN A 70 -0.65 4.17 -2.77
N THR A 71 0.60 3.73 -2.94
CA THR A 71 1.60 4.39 -3.76
C THR A 71 2.17 3.39 -4.74
N ALA A 72 2.01 3.66 -6.04
CA ALA A 72 2.66 2.88 -7.08
C ALA A 72 4.17 3.05 -7.00
N LEU A 73 4.88 1.93 -7.01
CA LEU A 73 6.33 1.86 -7.19
C LEU A 73 6.66 1.67 -8.67
N TRP A 74 5.88 0.85 -9.36
CA TRP A 74 5.98 0.64 -10.79
C TRP A 74 4.58 0.40 -11.36
N GLU A 75 4.36 0.88 -12.58
CA GLU A 75 3.14 0.64 -13.34
C GLU A 75 3.52 0.59 -14.83
N HIS A 76 2.92 -0.34 -15.55
CA HIS A 76 3.01 -0.41 -17.00
C HIS A 76 1.70 -0.95 -17.56
N PRO A 77 1.08 -0.30 -18.56
CA PRO A 77 -0.12 -0.85 -19.18
C PRO A 77 0.22 -2.09 -20.00
N ASP A 78 -0.74 -2.99 -20.15
CA ASP A 78 -0.68 -3.99 -21.20
C ASP A 78 -0.68 -3.29 -22.58
N ARG A 79 0.28 -3.68 -23.42
CA ARG A 79 0.45 -3.17 -24.79
C ARG A 79 0.36 -4.28 -25.83
N ASP A 80 -0.25 -5.41 -25.46
CA ASP A 80 -0.25 -6.66 -26.22
C ASP A 80 1.21 -6.98 -26.61
N ILE A 81 1.41 -7.49 -27.83
CA ILE A 81 2.71 -7.78 -28.48
C ILE A 81 3.76 -6.64 -28.47
N ASN A 82 3.41 -5.45 -28.00
CA ASN A 82 4.35 -4.33 -27.83
C ASN A 82 4.72 -4.08 -26.35
N THR A 83 4.34 -4.96 -25.44
CA THR A 83 4.76 -4.90 -24.04
C THR A 83 6.27 -5.10 -24.00
N PRO A 84 7.03 -4.17 -23.39
CA PRO A 84 8.48 -4.25 -23.46
C PRO A 84 9.00 -5.30 -22.48
N THR A 85 9.97 -6.07 -22.96
CA THR A 85 10.83 -6.89 -22.12
C THR A 85 11.43 -6.11 -20.95
N LEU A 86 11.18 -6.57 -19.71
CA LEU A 86 11.64 -5.91 -18.49
C LEU A 86 11.90 -6.95 -17.37
N PRO A 87 13.08 -7.59 -17.32
CA PRO A 87 13.44 -8.52 -16.24
C PRO A 87 13.62 -7.83 -14.88
N ARG A 88 13.83 -6.51 -14.86
CA ARG A 88 14.09 -5.75 -13.64
C ARG A 88 13.71 -4.28 -13.81
N TYR A 89 13.24 -3.66 -12.72
CA TYR A 89 13.08 -2.22 -12.58
C TYR A 89 13.88 -1.66 -11.37
N PRO A 90 14.63 -0.55 -11.54
CA PRO A 90 14.94 0.09 -12.81
C PRO A 90 15.82 -0.84 -13.67
N LEU A 91 15.65 -0.79 -14.99
CA LEU A 91 16.39 -1.63 -15.94
C LEU A 91 17.90 -1.38 -15.88
N TYR A 92 18.29 -0.13 -15.61
CA TYR A 92 19.66 0.29 -15.41
C TYR A 92 19.85 0.88 -14.02
N GLY A 93 21.01 0.60 -13.41
CA GLY A 93 21.34 1.07 -12.05
C GLY A 93 21.07 0.03 -10.97
N GLY A 94 21.05 0.47 -9.71
CA GLY A 94 20.87 -0.41 -8.55
C GLY A 94 19.44 -0.41 -8.01
N ALA A 95 18.88 0.79 -7.77
CA ALA A 95 17.59 1.00 -7.12
C ALA A 95 16.93 2.30 -7.61
N GLU A 96 15.61 2.36 -7.47
CA GLU A 96 14.76 3.53 -7.67
C GLU A 96 14.39 4.17 -6.33
N HIS A 97 14.04 5.46 -6.35
CA HIS A 97 13.65 6.21 -5.15
C HIS A 97 12.29 6.88 -5.32
N ARG A 98 11.42 6.80 -4.32
CA ARG A 98 10.10 7.44 -4.34
C ARG A 98 9.69 7.95 -2.97
N PHE A 99 8.82 8.96 -2.90
CA PHE A 99 8.20 9.37 -1.65
C PHE A 99 6.86 8.65 -1.47
N VAL A 100 6.66 8.00 -0.32
CA VAL A 100 5.39 7.37 0.06
C VAL A 100 4.71 8.26 1.10
N PRO A 101 3.52 8.83 0.85
CA PRO A 101 2.88 9.78 1.77
C PRO A 101 2.11 9.12 2.92
N HIS A 102 2.32 7.83 3.15
CA HIS A 102 1.64 7.02 4.17
C HIS A 102 2.58 5.95 4.75
N PRO A 103 2.34 5.45 5.97
CA PRO A 103 3.03 4.26 6.46
C PRO A 103 2.81 3.08 5.50
N VAL A 104 3.81 2.22 5.36
CA VAL A 104 3.74 1.00 4.55
C VAL A 104 3.38 -0.17 5.46
N ALA A 105 2.26 -0.83 5.15
CA ALA A 105 1.79 -2.04 5.82
C ALA A 105 1.92 -3.27 4.94
N GLU A 106 1.84 -3.10 3.62
CA GLU A 106 1.95 -4.20 2.65
C GLU A 106 2.75 -3.78 1.42
N VAL A 107 3.43 -4.76 0.84
CA VAL A 107 4.01 -4.70 -0.51
C VAL A 107 3.17 -5.61 -1.39
N CYS A 108 2.63 -5.08 -2.48
CA CYS A 108 1.72 -5.81 -3.36
C CYS A 108 2.20 -5.76 -4.81
N ALA A 109 1.90 -6.82 -5.55
CA ALA A 109 2.17 -6.96 -6.97
C ALA A 109 0.95 -7.60 -7.64
N PHE A 110 0.50 -6.96 -8.71
CA PHE A 110 -0.58 -7.42 -9.58
C PHE A 110 -0.03 -7.28 -11.00
N VAL A 111 0.66 -8.33 -11.43
CA VAL A 111 1.52 -8.29 -12.62
C VAL A 111 1.21 -9.50 -13.49
N GLY A 112 0.75 -9.22 -14.70
CA GLY A 112 0.67 -10.16 -15.81
C GLY A 112 1.89 -10.05 -16.69
N GLU A 113 1.94 -10.92 -17.69
CA GLU A 113 3.03 -11.08 -18.64
C GLU A 113 2.39 -11.40 -20.00
N ASP A 114 2.84 -10.70 -21.06
CA ASP A 114 2.35 -10.94 -22.42
C ASP A 114 3.27 -11.94 -23.11
N ASP A 115 2.77 -13.13 -23.41
CA ASP A 115 3.53 -14.20 -24.09
C ASP A 115 3.69 -13.95 -25.62
N THR A 116 3.74 -12.69 -26.07
CA THR A 116 3.83 -12.25 -27.48
C THR A 116 2.85 -12.92 -28.47
N GLY A 117 1.73 -13.44 -27.97
CA GLY A 117 0.71 -14.14 -28.77
C GLY A 117 1.01 -15.63 -29.05
N ILE A 118 1.91 -16.26 -28.28
CA ILE A 118 2.20 -17.70 -28.36
C ILE A 118 1.27 -18.51 -27.43
N ASN A 119 0.95 -18.00 -26.23
CA ASN A 119 0.07 -18.63 -25.23
C ASN A 119 -0.91 -17.62 -24.59
N GLU A 120 -1.72 -18.07 -23.62
CA GLU A 120 -2.51 -17.18 -22.75
C GLU A 120 -1.58 -16.48 -21.76
N ASP A 121 -1.74 -15.17 -21.57
CA ASP A 121 -0.97 -14.34 -20.64
C ASP A 121 -0.76 -15.02 -19.27
N ASP A 122 0.51 -15.08 -18.87
CA ASP A 122 0.89 -15.62 -17.58
C ASP A 122 0.69 -14.58 -16.46
N VAL A 123 0.12 -15.01 -15.34
CA VAL A 123 0.09 -14.18 -14.12
C VAL A 123 1.39 -14.40 -13.34
N LEU A 124 2.24 -13.38 -13.26
CA LEU A 124 3.49 -13.44 -12.48
C LEU A 124 3.23 -13.25 -10.99
N ALA A 125 2.33 -12.34 -10.64
CA ALA A 125 2.00 -12.07 -9.24
C ALA A 125 0.57 -11.53 -9.10
N ASP A 126 -0.16 -12.06 -8.13
CA ASP A 126 -1.46 -11.54 -7.70
C ASP A 126 -1.55 -11.62 -6.17
N GLY A 127 -1.16 -10.55 -5.49
CA GLY A 127 -1.32 -10.48 -4.05
C GLY A 127 -0.42 -9.48 -3.33
N CYS A 128 -0.40 -9.63 -2.01
CA CYS A 128 0.30 -8.76 -1.08
C CYS A 128 1.05 -9.57 -0.03
N LEU A 129 2.18 -9.02 0.44
CA LEU A 129 2.90 -9.50 1.62
C LEU A 129 2.93 -8.41 2.69
N PRO A 130 2.78 -8.76 3.98
CA PRO A 130 2.95 -7.81 5.07
C PRO A 130 4.36 -7.22 5.08
N TYR A 131 4.46 -5.89 5.17
CA TYR A 131 5.74 -5.20 5.28
C TYR A 131 6.31 -5.34 6.70
N THR A 132 7.52 -5.91 6.79
CA THR A 132 8.22 -6.17 8.06
C THR A 132 9.53 -5.40 8.20
N GLY A 133 9.86 -4.54 7.22
CA GLY A 133 11.08 -3.75 7.16
C GLY A 133 11.82 -3.88 5.82
N PRO A 134 13.00 -3.27 5.66
CA PRO A 134 13.85 -3.51 4.49
C PRO A 134 14.13 -5.00 4.29
N GLY A 135 14.04 -5.49 3.05
CA GLY A 135 14.14 -6.91 2.72
C GLY A 135 13.58 -7.25 1.35
N HIS A 136 13.41 -8.55 1.09
CA HIS A 136 12.88 -9.08 -0.16
C HIS A 136 11.44 -9.56 0.04
N TYR A 137 10.57 -9.14 -0.87
CA TYR A 137 9.15 -9.45 -0.88
C TYR A 137 8.82 -10.13 -2.22
N THR A 138 8.88 -11.47 -2.22
CA THR A 138 8.57 -12.28 -3.41
C THR A 138 7.11 -12.69 -3.39
N ILE A 139 6.34 -12.15 -4.34
CA ILE A 139 4.94 -12.48 -4.55
C ILE A 139 4.88 -13.33 -5.81
N SER A 140 4.28 -14.52 -5.71
CA SER A 140 4.22 -15.49 -6.80
C SER A 140 2.79 -15.77 -7.19
N ALA A 141 2.59 -16.11 -8.46
CA ALA A 141 1.38 -16.71 -8.98
C ALA A 141 1.75 -17.94 -9.82
N GLU A 142 0.83 -18.44 -10.64
CA GLU A 142 1.03 -19.66 -11.40
C GLU A 142 2.14 -19.52 -12.47
N GLY A 143 2.18 -18.38 -13.16
CA GLY A 143 3.10 -18.11 -14.26
C GLY A 143 4.49 -17.74 -13.80
N GLY A 144 4.65 -17.10 -12.65
CA GLY A 144 5.96 -16.65 -12.20
C GLY A 144 6.01 -15.99 -10.83
N SER A 145 6.87 -14.97 -10.72
CA SER A 145 7.00 -14.18 -9.49
C SER A 145 7.52 -12.77 -9.75
N VAL A 146 7.16 -11.87 -8.81
CA VAL A 146 7.70 -10.53 -8.69
C VAL A 146 8.38 -10.40 -7.34
N THR A 147 9.67 -10.06 -7.34
CA THR A 147 10.43 -9.81 -6.11
C THR A 147 10.71 -8.33 -5.97
N VAL A 148 10.09 -7.70 -4.96
CA VAL A 148 10.38 -6.32 -4.57
C VAL A 148 11.46 -6.34 -3.50
N THR A 149 12.61 -5.73 -3.78
CA THR A 149 13.67 -5.50 -2.79
C THR A 149 13.53 -4.10 -2.24
N VAL A 150 13.21 -3.97 -0.96
CA VAL A 150 13.19 -2.68 -0.24
C VAL A 150 14.51 -2.51 0.50
N TYR A 151 15.32 -1.55 0.09
CA TYR A 151 16.61 -1.25 0.72
C TYR A 151 16.47 -0.32 1.92
N HIS A 152 15.54 0.62 1.85
CA HIS A 152 15.32 1.62 2.88
C HIS A 152 13.90 2.19 2.81
N LEU A 153 13.34 2.50 3.97
CA LEU A 153 12.15 3.32 4.18
C LEU A 153 12.40 4.15 5.44
N GLY A 154 12.22 5.47 5.38
CA GLY A 154 12.55 6.38 6.49
C GLY A 154 11.70 7.64 6.51
#